data_AF-A0A3D5YP86-F1
#
_entry.id   AF-A0A3D5YP86-F1
#
_cell.length_a   1.000
_cell.length_b   1.000
_cell.length_c   1.000
_cell.angle_alpha   90.00
_cell.angle_beta   90.00
_cell.angle_gamma   90.00
#
_symmetry.space_group_name_H-M   'P 1'
#
loop_
_entity.id
_entity.type
_entity.pdbx_description
1 polymer ?
#
loop_
_entity_poly.entity_id
_entity_poly.type
_entity_poly.pdbx_seq_one_letter_code
_entity_poly.pdbx_strand_id
1 'polypeptide(L)'
;MKKVKLTFSQKFKRNIWRHIYPIFPWMQRHFLKWHLVWHEKGRQPYHIGWLAKGKTLEDLEKHLHEKWGFGNHFVAWEDNGQVLSWRKLENFQKQWHLRVFKDGELRGHYEWTPEDKPVGHFAEMGEEERHEDFEKFLGDFLSKRKNISHLKKDMKYAPESEITVDG
;
A
#
# COMPACT_ATOMS: atom_id res chain seq x y z
N MET A 1 4.99 -21.40 -6.57
CA MET A 1 4.01 -20.52 -7.25
C MET A 1 4.34 -20.46 -8.74
N LYS A 2 3.34 -20.36 -9.64
CA LYS A 2 3.58 -20.33 -11.10
C LYS A 2 4.11 -18.95 -11.52
N LYS A 3 5.24 -18.91 -12.24
CA LYS A 3 5.80 -17.70 -12.84
C LYS A 3 4.81 -17.10 -13.85
N VAL A 4 4.31 -15.90 -13.58
CA VAL A 4 3.47 -15.17 -14.54
C VAL A 4 4.39 -14.37 -15.47
N LYS A 5 4.51 -14.79 -16.73
CA LYS A 5 5.26 -14.01 -17.73
C LYS A 5 4.48 -12.75 -18.08
N LEU A 6 5.10 -11.59 -17.86
CA LEU A 6 4.56 -10.31 -18.33
C LEU A 6 4.45 -10.31 -19.85
N THR A 7 3.33 -9.81 -20.35
CA THR A 7 3.14 -9.49 -21.77
C THR A 7 4.07 -8.36 -22.20
N PHE A 8 4.27 -8.19 -23.51
CA PHE A 8 5.07 -7.10 -24.05
C PHE A 8 4.55 -5.72 -23.61
N SER A 9 3.23 -5.52 -23.66
CA SER A 9 2.59 -4.28 -23.21
C SER A 9 2.86 -3.98 -21.73
N GLN A 10 2.77 -4.99 -20.86
CA GLN A 10 3.06 -4.82 -19.43
C GLN A 10 4.54 -4.50 -19.17
N LYS A 11 5.46 -5.13 -19.91
CA LYS A 11 6.90 -4.80 -19.82
C LYS A 11 7.16 -3.34 -20.20
N PHE A 12 6.50 -2.88 -21.27
CA PHE A 12 6.59 -1.48 -21.71
C PHE A 12 6.02 -0.51 -20.67
N LYS A 13 4.79 -0.75 -20.18
CA LYS A 13 4.18 0.03 -19.09
C LYS A 13 5.08 0.07 -17.86
N ARG A 14 5.59 -1.09 -17.41
CA ARG A 14 6.52 -1.18 -16.27
C ARG A 14 7.75 -0.29 -16.47
N ASN A 15 8.31 -0.27 -17.68
CA ASN A 15 9.48 0.55 -17.97
C ASN A 15 9.17 2.05 -17.89
N ILE A 16 8.02 2.49 -18.40
CA ILE A 16 7.56 3.88 -18.24
C ILE A 16 7.44 4.23 -16.75
N TRP A 17 6.80 3.37 -15.96
CA TRP A 17 6.60 3.62 -14.53
C TRP A 17 7.90 3.71 -13.75
N ARG A 18 8.94 2.95 -14.10
CA ARG A 18 10.29 3.09 -13.49
C ARG A 18 10.85 4.51 -13.60
N HIS A 19 10.50 5.25 -14.65
CA HIS A 19 10.93 6.64 -14.81
C HIS A 19 9.99 7.65 -14.12
N ILE A 20 8.71 7.31 -13.97
CA ILE A 20 7.72 8.15 -13.30
C ILE A 20 7.87 8.08 -11.78
N TYR A 21 8.19 6.90 -11.23
CA TYR A 21 8.25 6.65 -9.79
C TYR A 21 9.04 7.68 -8.98
N PRO A 22 10.28 8.06 -9.37
CA PRO A 22 11.06 9.04 -8.62
C PRO A 22 10.44 10.45 -8.60
N ILE A 23 9.64 10.77 -9.61
CA ILE A 23 9.06 12.11 -9.84
C ILE A 23 7.65 12.19 -9.27
N PHE A 24 6.97 11.05 -9.09
CA PHE A 24 5.58 10.99 -8.68
C PHE A 24 5.27 11.73 -7.36
N PRO A 25 6.07 11.60 -6.27
CA PRO A 25 5.80 12.36 -5.04
C PRO A 25 5.84 13.87 -5.23
N TRP A 26 6.67 14.36 -6.14
CA TRP A 26 6.66 15.77 -6.52
C TRP A 26 5.39 16.13 -7.28
N MET A 27 4.99 15.34 -8.29
CA MET A 27 3.76 15.56 -9.07
C MET A 27 2.51 15.54 -8.18
N GLN A 28 2.39 14.53 -7.31
CA GLN A 28 1.27 14.35 -6.40
C GLN A 28 1.05 15.57 -5.50
N ARG A 29 2.13 16.08 -4.88
CA ARG A 29 2.06 17.29 -4.05
C ARG A 29 1.55 18.51 -4.83
N HIS A 30 1.96 18.65 -6.09
CA HIS A 30 1.53 19.78 -6.92
C HIS A 30 0.09 19.62 -7.39
N PHE A 31 -0.33 18.41 -7.77
CA PHE A 31 -1.73 18.15 -8.15
C PHE A 31 -2.70 18.37 -6.99
N LEU A 32 -2.34 17.96 -5.77
CA LEU A 32 -3.12 18.25 -4.56
C LEU A 32 -3.14 19.76 -4.25
N LYS A 33 -1.97 20.42 -4.32
CA LYS A 33 -1.85 21.87 -4.06
C LYS A 33 -2.63 22.72 -5.05
N TRP A 34 -2.67 22.30 -6.32
CA TRP A 34 -3.40 22.99 -7.39
C TRP A 34 -4.88 22.59 -7.45
N HIS A 35 -5.35 21.73 -6.54
CA HIS A 35 -6.71 21.20 -6.52
C HIS A 35 -7.15 20.56 -7.84
N LEU A 36 -6.19 20.08 -8.63
CA LEU A 36 -6.45 19.33 -9.87
C LEU A 36 -6.91 17.90 -9.56
N VAL A 37 -6.66 17.42 -8.34
CA VAL A 37 -7.21 16.17 -7.81
C VAL A 37 -7.75 16.41 -6.41
N TRP A 38 -8.94 15.88 -6.14
CA TRP A 38 -9.61 15.94 -4.85
C TRP A 38 -9.57 14.55 -4.22
N HIS A 39 -8.86 14.41 -3.09
CA HIS A 39 -8.93 13.23 -2.23
C HIS A 39 -9.67 13.66 -0.96
N GLU A 40 -10.75 12.98 -0.59
CA GLU A 40 -11.48 13.33 0.63
C GLU A 40 -10.55 13.26 1.85
N LYS A 41 -10.68 14.24 2.76
CA LYS A 41 -9.77 14.46 3.91
C LYS A 41 -9.82 13.36 5.00
N GLY A 42 -10.47 12.22 4.71
CA GLY A 42 -10.75 11.14 5.65
C GLY A 42 -9.75 9.98 5.55
N ARG A 43 -10.10 8.88 6.21
CA ARG A 43 -9.44 7.58 6.03
C ARG A 43 -10.31 6.72 5.12
N GLN A 44 -9.73 6.03 4.14
CA GLN A 44 -10.45 5.10 3.26
C GLN A 44 -11.29 4.09 4.07
N PRO A 45 -12.50 3.67 3.65
CA PRO A 45 -13.47 2.97 4.50
C PRO A 45 -13.09 1.54 4.95
N TYR A 46 -11.96 1.00 4.50
CA TYR A 46 -11.57 -0.41 4.64
C TYR A 46 -10.88 -0.72 5.97
N HIS A 47 -11.62 -0.65 7.07
CA HIS A 47 -11.10 -0.93 8.41
C HIS A 47 -10.85 -2.43 8.66
N ILE A 48 -9.61 -2.81 8.96
CA ILE A 48 -9.22 -4.20 9.27
C ILE A 48 -9.18 -4.45 10.78
N GLY A 49 -8.66 -3.49 11.54
CA GLY A 49 -8.49 -3.54 12.99
C GLY A 49 -7.43 -2.59 13.50
N TRP A 50 -6.71 -2.99 14.56
CA TRP A 50 -5.65 -2.21 15.18
C TRP A 50 -4.38 -3.02 15.37
N LEU A 51 -3.23 -2.34 15.45
CA LEU A 51 -1.97 -2.95 15.82
C LEU A 51 -2.06 -3.55 17.22
N ALA A 52 -1.66 -4.82 17.35
CA ALA A 52 -1.68 -5.53 18.62
C ALA A 52 -0.77 -4.86 19.67
N LYS A 53 -1.16 -4.98 20.95
CA LYS A 53 -0.46 -4.34 22.07
C LYS A 53 0.99 -4.85 22.16
N GLY A 54 1.92 -3.91 22.31
CA GLY A 54 3.36 -4.21 22.43
C GLY A 54 4.06 -4.53 21.11
N LYS A 55 3.35 -4.53 19.97
CA LYS A 55 3.98 -4.60 18.65
C LYS A 55 4.43 -3.20 18.21
N THR A 56 5.55 -3.13 17.51
CA THR A 56 6.07 -1.89 16.94
C THR A 56 5.79 -1.81 15.43
N LEU A 57 5.94 -0.62 14.85
CA LEU A 57 5.84 -0.43 13.40
C LEU A 57 6.97 -1.17 12.66
N GLU A 58 8.19 -1.10 13.20
CA GLU A 58 9.37 -1.79 12.66
C GLU A 58 9.19 -3.32 12.60
N ASP A 59 8.66 -3.92 13.68
CA ASP A 59 8.37 -5.36 13.70
C ASP A 59 7.30 -5.75 12.67
N LEU A 60 6.29 -4.90 12.49
CA LEU A 60 5.22 -5.12 11.51
C LEU A 60 5.78 -5.05 10.08
N GLU A 61 6.54 -4.01 9.77
CA GLU A 61 7.21 -3.83 8.48
C GLU A 61 8.09 -5.05 8.15
N LYS A 62 8.94 -5.45 9.11
CA LYS A 62 9.79 -6.63 8.95
C LYS A 62 8.97 -7.89 8.66
N HIS A 63 7.92 -8.15 9.44
CA HIS A 63 7.06 -9.32 9.26
C HIS A 63 6.34 -9.30 7.89
N LEU A 64 5.79 -8.16 7.49
CA LEU A 64 5.10 -8.01 6.21
C LEU A 64 6.04 -8.16 5.01
N HIS A 65 7.25 -7.61 5.11
CA HIS A 65 8.25 -7.72 4.06
C HIS A 65 8.77 -9.16 3.95
N GLU A 66 9.31 -9.71 5.04
CA GLU A 66 10.00 -11.00 5.03
C GLU A 66 9.06 -12.18 4.75
N LYS A 67 7.82 -12.14 5.25
CA LYS A 67 6.88 -13.28 5.07
C LYS A 67 5.97 -13.15 3.87
N TRP A 68 5.64 -11.93 3.46
CA TRP A 68 4.58 -11.68 2.49
C TRP A 68 5.02 -10.83 1.29
N GLY A 69 6.24 -10.30 1.30
CA GLY A 69 6.78 -9.49 0.20
C GLY A 69 6.08 -8.15 0.05
N PHE A 70 5.52 -7.59 1.12
CA PHE A 70 5.09 -6.20 1.08
C PHE A 70 6.30 -5.27 0.96
N GLY A 71 6.09 -4.11 0.35
CA GLY A 71 7.06 -3.02 0.35
C GLY A 71 6.38 -1.69 0.10
N ASN A 72 7.19 -0.64 -0.02
CA ASN A 72 6.71 0.72 -0.09
C ASN A 72 5.81 0.96 -1.32
N HIS A 73 4.70 1.68 -1.12
CA HIS A 73 3.83 2.12 -2.21
C HIS A 73 4.04 3.62 -2.50
N PHE A 74 4.89 3.93 -3.48
CA PHE A 74 5.25 5.31 -3.85
C PHE A 74 4.15 6.12 -4.57
N VAL A 75 3.10 5.46 -5.04
CA VAL A 75 2.07 6.04 -5.93
C VAL A 75 0.72 5.80 -5.30
N ALA A 76 0.45 6.43 -4.17
CA ALA A 76 -0.85 6.40 -3.48
C ALA A 76 -1.12 7.73 -2.77
N TRP A 77 -2.39 8.10 -2.58
CA TRP A 77 -2.76 9.26 -1.76
C TRP A 77 -2.29 9.09 -0.31
N GLU A 78 -1.83 10.17 0.34
CA GLU A 78 -1.45 10.12 1.77
C GLU A 78 -2.64 10.56 2.62
N ASP A 79 -3.14 9.67 3.47
CA ASP A 79 -4.24 9.96 4.38
C ASP A 79 -3.73 10.67 5.66
N ASN A 80 -4.61 11.44 6.30
CA ASN A 80 -4.24 12.16 7.53
C ASN A 80 -3.86 11.19 8.66
N GLY A 81 -2.64 11.35 9.16
CA GLY A 81 -2.11 10.56 10.25
C GLY A 81 -1.64 9.17 9.82
N GLN A 82 -1.55 8.90 8.51
CA GLN A 82 -0.88 7.73 7.98
C GLN A 82 0.60 7.74 8.35
N VAL A 83 1.09 6.62 8.87
CA VAL A 83 2.51 6.39 9.19
C VAL A 83 3.14 5.30 8.33
N LEU A 84 2.32 4.45 7.69
CA LEU A 84 2.75 3.42 6.74
C LEU A 84 1.78 3.33 5.56
N SER A 85 2.30 3.11 4.35
CA SER A 85 1.53 2.80 3.14
C SER A 85 2.30 1.81 2.29
N TRP A 86 1.95 0.54 2.44
CA TRP A 86 2.68 -0.58 1.86
C TRP A 86 1.77 -1.41 0.96
N ARG A 87 2.32 -1.92 -0.12
CA ARG A 87 1.60 -2.79 -1.04
C ARG A 87 2.24 -4.16 -1.17
N LYS A 88 1.42 -5.14 -1.50
CA LYS A 88 1.83 -6.45 -2.00
C LYS A 88 1.20 -6.66 -3.37
N LEU A 89 2.00 -7.04 -4.35
CA LEU A 89 1.49 -7.35 -5.69
C LEU A 89 0.97 -8.80 -5.73
N GLU A 90 -0.21 -8.99 -6.32
CA GLU A 90 -0.65 -10.30 -6.78
C GLU A 90 -0.05 -10.60 -8.17
N ASN A 91 -0.14 -9.61 -9.04
CA ASN A 91 0.35 -9.62 -10.41
C ASN A 91 0.52 -8.17 -10.89
N PHE A 92 0.71 -7.96 -12.19
CA PHE A 92 0.90 -6.62 -12.73
C PHE A 92 -0.35 -5.74 -12.59
N GLN A 93 -1.55 -6.33 -12.52
CA GLN A 93 -2.82 -5.62 -12.54
C GLN A 93 -3.43 -5.41 -11.16
N LYS A 94 -3.08 -6.25 -10.19
CA LYS A 94 -3.74 -6.27 -8.89
C LYS A 94 -2.75 -6.27 -7.72
N GLN A 95 -3.14 -5.57 -6.66
CA GLN A 95 -2.37 -5.43 -5.43
C GLN A 95 -3.27 -5.42 -4.19
N TRP A 96 -2.70 -5.84 -3.06
CA TRP A 96 -3.22 -5.49 -1.74
C TRP A 96 -2.51 -4.23 -1.26
N HIS A 97 -3.26 -3.25 -0.78
CA HIS A 97 -2.74 -2.03 -0.19
C HIS A 97 -3.07 -2.01 1.31
N LEU A 98 -2.05 -1.80 2.14
CA LEU A 98 -2.15 -1.70 3.59
C LEU A 98 -1.69 -0.33 4.05
N ARG A 99 -2.49 0.31 4.88
CA ARG A 99 -2.19 1.57 5.56
C ARG A 99 -2.20 1.37 7.07
N VAL A 100 -1.24 2.00 7.73
CA VAL A 100 -1.16 2.07 9.19
C VAL A 100 -1.22 3.53 9.60
N PHE A 101 -2.02 3.83 10.63
CA PHE A 101 -2.20 5.17 11.15
C PHE A 101 -1.48 5.37 12.48
N LYS A 102 -1.20 6.63 12.83
CA LYS A 102 -0.49 7.03 14.05
C LYS A 102 -1.10 6.48 15.34
N ASP A 103 -2.41 6.24 15.33
CA ASP A 103 -3.18 5.69 16.44
C ASP A 103 -3.19 4.15 16.47
N GLY A 104 -2.47 3.51 15.55
CA GLY A 104 -2.41 2.06 15.41
C GLY A 104 -3.56 1.46 14.60
N GLU A 105 -4.46 2.25 14.02
CA GLU A 105 -5.48 1.71 13.11
C GLU A 105 -4.82 1.11 11.86
N LEU A 106 -5.33 -0.06 11.45
CA LEU A 106 -4.95 -0.77 10.24
C LEU A 106 -6.12 -0.73 9.27
N ARG A 107 -5.85 -0.27 8.05
CA ARG A 107 -6.82 -0.26 6.95
C ARG A 107 -6.19 -0.85 5.70
N GLY A 108 -6.99 -1.48 4.86
CA GLY A 108 -6.47 -2.03 3.63
C GLY A 108 -7.50 -2.69 2.75
N HIS A 109 -7.20 -2.66 1.46
CA HIS A 109 -8.09 -3.06 0.40
C HIS A 109 -7.30 -3.71 -0.73
N TYR A 110 -8.04 -4.36 -1.62
CA TYR A 110 -7.49 -4.98 -2.81
C TYR A 110 -7.93 -4.22 -4.05
N GLU A 111 -7.01 -3.86 -4.92
CA GLU A 111 -7.29 -2.88 -5.99
C GLU A 111 -6.46 -3.12 -7.24
N TRP A 112 -6.74 -2.32 -8.26
CA TRP A 112 -5.90 -2.24 -9.44
C TRP A 112 -4.57 -1.55 -9.11
N THR A 113 -3.50 -2.03 -9.72
CA THR A 113 -2.22 -1.33 -9.64
C THR A 113 -2.28 -0.01 -10.42
N PRO A 114 -1.57 1.03 -9.96
CA PRO A 114 -1.40 2.24 -10.78
C PRO A 114 -0.69 1.91 -12.10
N GLU A 115 0.13 0.86 -12.15
CA GLU A 115 0.85 0.49 -13.36
C GLU A 115 -0.03 -0.02 -14.50
N ASP A 116 -1.11 -0.73 -14.18
CA ASP A 116 -2.05 -1.21 -15.19
C ASP A 116 -3.12 -0.18 -15.50
N LYS A 117 -3.73 0.42 -14.47
CA LYS A 117 -4.90 1.29 -14.57
C LYS A 117 -4.79 2.52 -13.65
N PRO A 118 -3.94 3.49 -14.00
CA PRO A 118 -3.65 4.64 -13.13
C PRO A 118 -4.87 5.49 -12.80
N VAL A 119 -5.71 5.79 -13.80
CA VAL A 119 -6.94 6.57 -13.58
C VAL A 119 -7.89 5.85 -12.63
N GLY A 120 -8.02 4.53 -12.78
CA GLY A 120 -8.86 3.72 -11.89
C GLY A 120 -8.33 3.69 -10.46
N HIS A 121 -7.03 3.49 -10.30
CA HIS A 121 -6.37 3.52 -8.99
C HIS A 121 -6.54 4.88 -8.29
N PHE A 122 -6.32 6.00 -8.97
CA PHE A 122 -6.47 7.32 -8.36
C PHE A 122 -7.92 7.73 -8.07
N ALA A 123 -8.88 7.14 -8.79
CA ALA A 123 -10.30 7.33 -8.58
C ALA A 123 -10.92 6.23 -7.70
N GLU A 124 -10.09 5.43 -7.01
CA GLU A 124 -10.53 4.39 -6.06
C GLU A 124 -11.49 3.36 -6.70
N MET A 125 -11.34 3.11 -8.00
CA MET A 125 -12.20 2.20 -8.76
C MET A 125 -11.70 0.75 -8.65
N GLY A 126 -12.63 -0.16 -8.29
CA GLY A 126 -12.34 -1.59 -8.21
C GLY A 126 -11.60 -2.02 -6.94
N GLU A 127 -11.74 -1.23 -5.88
CA GLU A 127 -11.32 -1.55 -4.53
C GLU A 127 -12.29 -2.58 -3.91
N GLU A 128 -11.73 -3.63 -3.32
CA GLU A 128 -12.44 -4.76 -2.73
C GLU A 128 -11.97 -4.95 -1.28
N GLU A 129 -12.91 -5.17 -0.36
CA GLU A 129 -12.60 -5.65 0.98
C GLU A 129 -12.12 -7.10 0.92
N ARG A 130 -10.90 -7.36 1.37
CA ARG A 130 -10.33 -8.71 1.48
C ARG A 130 -9.83 -8.98 2.89
N HIS A 131 -10.71 -8.82 3.87
CA HIS A 131 -10.36 -8.90 5.30
C HIS A 131 -9.63 -10.19 5.67
N GLU A 132 -10.07 -11.35 5.16
CA GLU A 132 -9.44 -12.64 5.45
C GLU A 132 -7.98 -12.71 4.99
N ASP A 133 -7.66 -12.13 3.82
CA ASP A 133 -6.29 -12.05 3.33
C ASP A 133 -5.43 -11.20 4.27
N PHE A 134 -5.95 -10.04 4.70
CA PHE A 134 -5.24 -9.17 5.62
C PHE A 134 -5.07 -9.77 7.02
N GLU A 135 -6.07 -10.49 7.53
CA GLU A 135 -5.96 -11.24 8.78
C GLU A 135 -4.83 -12.27 8.71
N LYS A 136 -4.74 -12.98 7.59
CA LYS A 136 -3.65 -13.92 7.33
C LYS A 136 -2.28 -13.22 7.22
N PHE A 137 -2.20 -12.09 6.53
CA PHE A 137 -0.95 -11.33 6.39
C PHE A 137 -0.47 -10.79 7.73
N LEU A 138 -1.38 -10.24 8.54
CA LEU A 138 -1.05 -9.58 9.80
C LEU A 138 -0.83 -10.57 10.95
N GLY A 139 -1.59 -11.67 11.01
CA GLY A 139 -1.50 -12.66 12.09
C GLY A 139 -1.55 -12.00 13.48
N ASP A 140 -0.58 -12.30 14.33
CA ASP A 140 -0.48 -11.78 15.71
C ASP A 140 -0.25 -10.26 15.81
N PHE A 141 -0.04 -9.56 14.69
CA PHE A 141 0.02 -8.11 14.66
C PHE A 141 -1.35 -7.45 14.63
N LEU A 142 -2.41 -8.20 14.32
CA LEU A 142 -3.76 -7.69 14.26
C LEU A 142 -4.49 -7.89 15.59
N SER A 143 -5.14 -6.83 16.06
CA SER A 143 -6.13 -6.87 17.13
C SER A 143 -7.47 -6.38 16.62
N LYS A 144 -8.53 -7.13 16.93
CA LYS A 144 -9.92 -6.69 16.74
C LYS A 144 -10.41 -5.77 17.86
N ARG A 145 -9.59 -5.56 18.91
CA ARG A 145 -9.89 -4.59 19.96
C ARG A 145 -9.10 -3.32 19.72
N LYS A 146 -9.76 -2.19 19.92
CA LYS A 146 -9.13 -0.88 19.80
C LYS A 146 -7.93 -0.77 20.73
N ASN A 147 -6.75 -0.60 20.15
CA ASN A 147 -5.50 -0.41 20.87
C ASN A 147 -4.82 0.86 20.35
N ILE A 148 -5.02 1.97 21.07
CA ILE A 148 -4.45 3.26 20.68
C ILE A 148 -2.94 3.21 20.86
N SER A 149 -2.23 3.44 19.76
CA SER A 149 -0.78 3.58 19.72
C SER A 149 -0.39 5.03 19.46
N HIS A 150 0.90 5.33 19.57
CA HIS A 150 1.47 6.63 19.20
C HIS A 150 2.61 6.43 18.21
N LEU A 151 2.27 5.75 17.11
CA LEU A 151 3.23 5.39 16.07
C LEU A 151 3.76 6.66 15.40
N LYS A 152 5.04 6.63 15.08
CA LYS A 152 5.71 7.68 14.29
C LYS A 152 6.01 7.10 12.93
N LYS A 153 5.96 7.96 11.90
CA LYS A 153 6.40 7.60 10.55
C LYS A 153 7.86 7.18 10.64
N ASP A 154 8.17 5.95 10.28
CA ASP A 154 9.56 5.55 10.14
C ASP A 154 10.11 6.20 8.86
N MET A 155 11.23 6.92 9.00
CA MET A 155 11.93 7.52 7.85
C MET A 155 13.07 6.64 7.35
N LYS A 156 13.32 5.49 7.99
CA LYS A 156 14.26 4.50 7.51
C LYS A 156 13.71 3.85 6.23
N TYR A 157 14.63 3.56 5.32
CA TYR A 157 14.38 3.00 3.99
C TYR A 157 13.33 1.87 4.04
N ALA A 158 12.15 2.11 3.48
CA ALA A 158 11.22 1.04 3.15
C ALA A 158 11.67 0.45 1.80
N PRO A 159 11.95 -0.87 1.72
CA PRO A 159 12.32 -1.51 0.46
C PRO A 159 11.21 -1.27 -0.58
N GLU A 160 11.58 -1.10 -1.85
CA GLU A 160 10.57 -0.99 -2.91
C GLU A 160 9.68 -2.24 -2.85
N SER A 161 8.38 -2.08 -3.07
CA SER A 161 7.53 -3.24 -3.31
C SER A 161 8.05 -3.96 -4.56
N GLU A 162 8.68 -5.10 -4.39
CA GLU A 162 9.16 -5.85 -5.53
C GLU A 162 7.96 -6.45 -6.25
N ILE A 163 7.87 -6.22 -7.57
CA ILE A 163 7.18 -7.21 -8.38
C ILE A 163 8.06 -8.45 -8.30
N THR A 164 7.77 -9.40 -7.41
CA THR A 164 8.39 -10.72 -7.41
C THR A 164 7.92 -11.49 -8.65
N VAL A 165 8.32 -11.00 -9.83
CA VAL A 165 8.37 -11.82 -11.03
C VAL A 165 9.69 -12.55 -10.94
N ASP A 166 9.71 -13.66 -10.19
CA ASP A 166 10.86 -14.55 -10.19
C ASP A 166 11.22 -14.89 -11.64
N GLY A 167 12.43 -14.50 -12.04
CA GLY A 167 13.02 -14.78 -13.37
C GLY A 167 13.09 -16.28 -13.62
#